data_AF-A0A7J7GNW1-F1
#
_entry.id   AF-A0A7J7GNW1-F1
#
_cell.length_a   1.000
_cell.length_b   1.000
_cell.length_c   1.000
_cell.angle_alpha   90.00
_cell.angle_beta   90.00
_cell.angle_gamma   90.00
#
_symmetry.space_group_name_H-M   'P 1'
#
loop_
_entity.id
_entity.type
_entity.pdbx_description
1 polymer ?
#
loop_
_entity_poly.entity_id
_entity_poly.type
_entity_poly.pdbx_seq_one_letter_code
_entity_poly.pdbx_strand_id
1 'polypeptide(L)'
;MIIRFKERKDGKSSWQWYEFPNKVAVQLNDTHPTLAIPELMRLLMDDDGLGWDEAWDVTTRTIAYTNHTVLPEALEKCSQAVMWKLLPHHMEIIEEIDKRFIAMIRSTKPELESKLSSMRIMDNNPQKPVVRMANLCVASSHTVNGVAQLHSDILKSELFADYVSIWPKKFQNKTNGITPRRWL
;
A
#
# COMPACT_ATOMS: atom_id res chain seq x y z
N MET A 1 12.13 -12.50 3.50
CA MET A 1 12.59 -11.14 3.88
C MET A 1 12.73 -11.03 5.39
N ILE A 2 11.66 -11.27 6.16
CA ILE A 2 11.70 -11.35 7.64
C ILE A 2 12.74 -12.35 8.14
N ILE A 3 12.77 -13.58 7.58
CA ILE A 3 13.77 -14.60 7.98
C ILE A 3 15.20 -14.06 7.83
N ARG A 4 15.55 -13.48 6.69
CA ARG A 4 16.89 -12.89 6.47
C ARG A 4 17.19 -11.71 7.40
N PHE A 5 16.19 -10.92 7.77
CA PHE A 5 16.37 -9.88 8.78
C PHE A 5 16.69 -10.51 10.15
N LYS A 6 15.97 -11.58 10.50
CA LYS A 6 16.21 -12.40 11.70
C LYS A 6 17.52 -13.22 11.66
N GLU A 7 18.18 -13.36 10.52
CA GLU A 7 19.47 -14.06 10.42
C GLU A 7 20.66 -13.11 10.64
N ARG A 8 20.48 -11.80 10.43
CA ARG A 8 21.55 -10.78 10.54
C ARG A 8 21.92 -10.42 11.98
N LYS A 9 21.61 -11.28 12.95
CA LYS A 9 21.92 -11.06 14.36
C LYS A 9 23.40 -11.32 14.66
N ASP A 10 24.00 -10.38 15.38
CA ASP A 10 25.11 -10.66 16.29
C ASP A 10 24.54 -10.69 17.73
N GLY A 11 24.30 -11.89 18.30
CA GLY A 11 24.11 -12.07 19.75
C GLY A 11 22.68 -12.03 20.35
N LYS A 12 22.62 -12.09 21.69
CA LYS A 12 21.46 -12.50 22.54
C LYS A 12 20.37 -11.43 22.83
N SER A 13 20.19 -10.38 22.02
CA SER A 13 19.17 -9.33 22.28
C SER A 13 17.81 -9.60 21.61
N SER A 14 16.72 -8.95 22.02
CA SER A 14 15.43 -9.01 21.30
C SER A 14 15.49 -8.24 19.98
N TRP A 15 14.69 -8.65 18.99
CA TRP A 15 14.61 -8.01 17.67
C TRP A 15 14.07 -6.58 17.78
N GLN A 16 14.78 -5.63 17.18
CA GLN A 16 14.37 -4.23 17.12
C GLN A 16 13.65 -3.97 15.79
N TRP A 17 12.34 -4.21 15.77
CA TRP A 17 11.54 -4.14 14.53
C TRP A 17 11.50 -2.75 13.89
N TYR A 18 11.69 -1.68 14.67
CA TYR A 18 11.80 -0.33 14.15
C TYR A 18 12.95 -0.15 13.13
N GLU A 19 13.97 -1.01 13.17
CA GLU A 19 15.10 -1.00 12.23
C GLU A 19 14.79 -1.69 10.89
N PHE A 20 13.75 -2.51 10.83
CA PHE A 20 13.40 -3.29 9.64
C PHE A 20 13.30 -2.43 8.37
N PRO A 21 12.58 -1.28 8.37
CA PRO A 21 12.47 -0.42 7.19
C PRO A 21 13.80 0.24 6.78
N ASN A 22 14.79 0.31 7.68
CA ASN A 22 16.12 0.85 7.35
C ASN A 22 17.02 -0.17 6.64
N LYS A 23 16.62 -1.45 6.67
CA LYS A 23 17.39 -2.57 6.11
C LYS A 23 16.68 -3.24 4.94
N VAL A 24 15.40 -2.92 4.75
CA VAL A 24 14.50 -3.62 3.86
C VAL A 24 13.59 -2.62 3.15
N ALA A 25 13.51 -2.73 1.82
CA ALA A 25 12.54 -2.03 1.00
C ALA A 25 11.79 -3.02 0.12
N VAL A 26 10.48 -2.86 -0.02
CA VAL A 26 9.60 -3.66 -0.89
C VAL A 26 8.98 -2.75 -1.93
N GLN A 27 9.28 -3.00 -3.20
CA GLN A 27 8.63 -2.31 -4.31
C GLN A 27 7.47 -3.15 -4.86
N LEU A 28 6.27 -2.61 -4.83
CA LEU A 28 5.09 -3.15 -5.50
C LEU A 28 5.10 -2.67 -6.94
N ASN A 29 5.28 -3.61 -7.87
CA ASN A 29 5.25 -3.32 -9.30
C ASN A 29 3.83 -3.57 -9.83
N ASP A 30 3.07 -2.48 -10.02
CA ASP A 30 1.63 -2.51 -10.23
C ASP A 30 0.85 -3.10 -9.02
N THR A 31 -0.44 -3.39 -9.16
CA THR A 31 -1.30 -3.87 -8.05
C THR A 31 -1.17 -5.36 -7.74
N HIS A 32 -0.58 -6.18 -8.61
CA HIS A 32 -0.51 -7.63 -8.41
C HIS A 32 0.07 -8.06 -7.04
N PRO A 33 1.15 -7.44 -6.50
CA PRO A 33 1.71 -7.80 -5.21
C PRO A 33 1.09 -7.04 -4.02
N THR A 34 -0.06 -6.37 -4.16
CA THR A 34 -0.69 -5.56 -3.08
C THR A 34 -0.85 -6.36 -1.77
N LEU A 35 -1.10 -7.66 -1.85
CA LEU A 35 -1.24 -8.53 -0.68
C LEU A 35 0.01 -8.61 0.20
N ALA A 36 1.18 -8.16 -0.28
CA ALA A 36 2.36 -8.00 0.55
C ALA A 36 2.13 -7.04 1.73
N ILE A 37 1.21 -6.06 1.60
CA ILE A 37 0.83 -5.14 2.67
C ILE A 37 0.17 -5.89 3.84
N PRO A 38 -1.02 -6.52 3.67
CA PRO A 38 -1.67 -7.24 4.75
C PRO A 38 -0.87 -8.48 5.19
N GLU A 39 -0.11 -9.14 4.31
CA GLU A 39 0.73 -10.26 4.73
C GLU A 39 1.91 -9.83 5.61
N LEU A 40 2.55 -8.69 5.33
CA LEU A 40 3.59 -8.16 6.22
C LEU A 40 2.99 -7.78 7.57
N MET A 41 1.84 -7.11 7.59
CA MET A 41 1.10 -6.82 8.82
C MET A 41 0.79 -8.08 9.62
N ARG A 42 0.25 -9.12 8.95
CA ARG A 42 -0.08 -10.40 9.58
C ARG A 42 1.14 -11.04 10.22
N LEU A 43 2.23 -11.20 9.47
CA LEU A 43 3.45 -11.82 9.97
C LEU A 43 4.02 -11.06 11.18
N LEU A 44 3.98 -9.73 11.15
CA LEU A 44 4.46 -8.91 12.26
C LEU A 44 3.57 -9.05 13.51
N MET A 45 2.25 -9.04 13.35
CA MET A 45 1.32 -9.08 14.49
C MET A 45 1.13 -10.49 15.04
N ASP A 46 0.83 -11.46 14.17
CA ASP A 46 0.41 -12.79 14.58
C ASP A 46 1.60 -13.69 14.92
N ASP A 47 2.61 -13.72 14.03
CA ASP A 47 3.75 -14.61 14.17
C ASP A 47 4.84 -13.99 15.06
N ASP A 48 5.00 -12.67 15.02
CA ASP A 48 6.05 -11.92 15.72
C ASP A 48 5.56 -11.09 16.92
N GLY A 49 4.24 -11.03 17.15
CA GLY A 49 3.65 -10.49 18.38
C GLY A 49 3.64 -8.97 18.49
N LEU A 50 3.83 -8.23 17.39
CA LEU A 50 3.76 -6.76 17.41
C LEU A 50 2.33 -6.27 17.61
N GLY A 51 2.19 -5.12 18.27
CA GLY A 51 0.94 -4.36 18.23
C GLY A 51 0.69 -3.75 16.84
N TRP A 52 -0.58 -3.46 16.55
CA TRP A 52 -1.00 -2.90 15.26
C TRP A 52 -0.19 -1.67 14.84
N ASP A 53 -0.04 -0.70 15.74
CA ASP A 53 0.57 0.60 15.40
C ASP A 53 2.07 0.44 15.07
N GLU A 54 2.77 -0.45 15.78
CA GLU A 54 4.17 -0.78 15.50
C GLU A 54 4.31 -1.52 14.17
N ALA A 55 3.48 -2.53 13.92
CA ALA A 55 3.47 -3.27 12.67
C ALA A 55 3.13 -2.36 11.47
N TRP A 56 2.20 -1.42 11.65
CA TRP A 56 1.80 -0.47 10.63
C TRP A 56 2.90 0.54 10.30
N ASP A 57 3.60 1.07 11.31
CA ASP A 57 4.76 1.94 11.08
C ASP A 57 5.85 1.20 10.28
N VAL A 58 6.17 -0.04 10.66
CA VAL A 58 7.14 -0.86 9.93
C VAL A 58 6.69 -1.09 8.49
N THR A 59 5.45 -1.52 8.30
CA THR A 59 4.90 -1.83 6.96
C THR A 59 4.91 -0.60 6.06
N THR A 60 4.39 0.53 6.55
CA THR A 60 4.26 1.75 5.74
C THR A 60 5.61 2.34 5.35
N ARG A 61 6.64 2.24 6.21
CA ARG A 61 8.00 2.68 5.89
C ARG A 61 8.78 1.69 5.01
N THR A 62 8.31 0.45 4.86
CA THR A 62 8.96 -0.58 4.03
C THR A 62 8.45 -0.58 2.59
N ILE A 63 7.16 -0.27 2.38
CA ILE A 63 6.48 -0.50 1.10
C ILE A 63 6.42 0.77 0.24
N ALA A 64 6.80 0.63 -1.03
CA ALA A 64 6.63 1.62 -2.09
C ALA A 64 5.86 1.02 -3.28
N TYR A 65 5.16 1.85 -4.05
CA TYR A 65 4.28 1.41 -5.14
C TYR A 65 4.62 2.13 -6.46
N THR A 66 4.88 1.36 -7.51
CA THR A 66 4.94 1.86 -8.89
C THR A 66 3.62 1.56 -9.60
N ASN A 67 2.97 2.59 -10.10
CA ASN A 67 1.81 2.46 -10.96
C ASN A 67 2.21 2.51 -12.45
N HIS A 68 1.59 1.66 -13.26
CA HIS A 68 1.83 1.54 -14.70
C HIS A 68 0.58 1.85 -15.56
N THR A 69 -0.50 2.35 -14.97
CA THR A 69 -1.77 2.57 -15.67
C THR A 69 -2.43 3.88 -15.27
N VAL A 70 -2.89 4.62 -16.27
CA VAL A 70 -3.68 5.85 -16.09
C VAL A 70 -5.18 5.59 -16.13
N LEU A 71 -5.61 4.43 -16.63
CA LEU A 71 -7.02 4.08 -16.83
C LEU A 71 -7.63 3.58 -15.51
N PRO A 72 -8.57 4.32 -14.87
CA PRO A 72 -9.15 3.92 -13.59
C PRO A 72 -9.81 2.54 -13.62
N GLU A 73 -10.37 2.15 -14.76
CA GLU A 73 -11.02 0.86 -14.99
C GLU A 73 -10.03 -0.32 -15.05
N ALA A 74 -8.77 -0.05 -15.35
CA ALA A 74 -7.70 -1.05 -15.40
C ALA A 74 -7.09 -1.31 -14.02
N LEU A 75 -7.41 -0.49 -13.01
CA LEU A 75 -6.97 -0.73 -11.64
C LEU A 75 -7.71 -1.93 -11.05
N GLU A 76 -6.93 -2.89 -10.55
CA GLU A 76 -7.45 -4.15 -10.02
C GLU A 76 -8.44 -3.94 -8.87
N LYS A 77 -9.59 -4.62 -8.99
CA LYS A 77 -10.65 -4.68 -7.98
C LYS A 77 -10.97 -6.13 -7.67
N CYS A 78 -10.74 -6.55 -6.43
CA CYS A 78 -10.98 -7.93 -5.99
C CYS A 78 -12.35 -8.04 -5.32
N SER A 79 -13.15 -9.04 -5.68
CA SER A 79 -14.43 -9.28 -4.99
C SER A 79 -14.20 -9.54 -3.51
N GLN A 80 -14.90 -8.80 -2.64
CA GLN A 80 -14.77 -9.00 -1.19
C GLN A 80 -15.17 -10.43 -0.79
N ALA A 81 -16.22 -10.99 -1.41
CA ALA A 81 -16.66 -12.36 -1.14
C ALA A 81 -15.59 -13.41 -1.49
N VAL A 82 -14.89 -13.22 -2.61
CA VAL A 82 -13.80 -14.12 -3.02
C VAL A 82 -12.60 -13.97 -2.08
N MET A 83 -12.24 -12.73 -1.73
CA MET A 83 -11.15 -12.46 -0.80
C MET A 83 -11.43 -13.06 0.59
N TRP A 84 -12.62 -12.87 1.15
CA TRP A 84 -13.02 -13.46 2.43
C TRP A 84 -12.94 -14.98 2.42
N LYS A 85 -13.32 -15.62 1.31
CA LYS A 85 -13.24 -17.08 1.17
C LYS A 85 -11.80 -17.59 1.14
N LEU A 86 -10.88 -16.88 0.50
CA LEU A 86 -9.50 -17.33 0.27
C LEU A 86 -8.53 -16.85 1.36
N LEU A 87 -8.70 -15.63 1.83
CA LEU A 87 -7.77 -14.88 2.67
C LEU A 87 -8.54 -14.14 3.78
N PRO A 88 -9.27 -14.86 4.65
CA PRO A 88 -10.14 -14.25 5.66
C PRO A 88 -9.37 -13.32 6.60
N HIS A 89 -8.19 -13.73 7.07
CA HIS A 89 -7.42 -12.91 7.98
C HIS A 89 -6.81 -11.67 7.30
N HIS A 90 -6.39 -11.76 6.03
CA HIS A 90 -5.98 -10.57 5.28
C HIS A 90 -7.13 -9.58 5.11
N MET A 91 -8.37 -10.07 4.98
CA MET A 91 -9.54 -9.21 4.91
C MET A 91 -9.81 -8.47 6.22
N GLU A 92 -9.64 -9.12 7.38
CA GLU A 92 -9.71 -8.45 8.69
C GLU A 92 -8.71 -7.29 8.77
N ILE A 93 -7.47 -7.52 8.34
CA ILE A 93 -6.43 -6.49 8.29
C ILE A 93 -6.80 -5.38 7.30
N ILE A 94 -7.27 -5.71 6.09
CA ILE A 94 -7.66 -4.70 5.09
C ILE A 94 -8.82 -3.84 5.59
N GLU A 95 -9.80 -4.42 6.27
CA GLU A 95 -10.92 -3.68 6.86
C GLU A 95 -10.45 -2.72 7.96
N GLU A 96 -9.54 -3.16 8.82
CA GLU A 96 -8.99 -2.30 9.88
C GLU A 96 -8.11 -1.18 9.29
N ILE A 97 -7.37 -1.43 8.19
CA ILE A 97 -6.67 -0.38 7.43
C ILE A 97 -7.68 0.64 6.88
N ASP A 98 -8.75 0.21 6.22
CA ASP A 98 -9.77 1.11 5.65
C ASP A 98 -10.44 1.95 6.75
N LYS A 99 -10.82 1.30 7.86
CA LYS A 99 -11.43 1.96 9.02
C LYS A 99 -10.53 3.05 9.61
N ARG A 100 -9.25 2.75 9.84
CA ARG A 100 -8.28 3.71 10.37
C ARG A 100 -7.97 4.83 9.37
N PHE A 101 -7.90 4.51 8.08
CA PHE A 101 -7.71 5.49 7.02
C PHE A 101 -8.87 6.50 6.96
N ILE A 102 -10.11 6.03 7.04
CA ILE A 102 -11.31 6.89 7.11
C ILE A 102 -11.29 7.76 8.35
N ALA A 103 -10.97 7.20 9.52
CA ALA A 103 -10.88 7.96 10.76
C ALA A 103 -9.80 9.06 10.67
N MET A 104 -8.65 8.75 10.07
CA MET A 104 -7.59 9.73 9.81
C MET A 104 -8.08 10.86 8.89
N ILE A 105 -8.77 10.56 7.80
CA ILE A 105 -9.34 11.61 6.92
C ILE A 105 -10.33 12.48 7.67
N ARG A 106 -11.28 11.88 8.39
CA ARG A 106 -12.28 12.62 9.18
C ARG A 106 -11.67 13.58 10.19
N SER A 107 -10.57 13.17 10.81
CA SER A 107 -9.90 13.96 11.85
C SER A 107 -8.98 15.04 11.29
N THR A 108 -8.33 14.81 10.14
CA THR A 108 -7.27 15.69 9.62
C THR A 108 -7.65 16.48 8.37
N LYS A 109 -8.65 15.99 7.63
CA LYS A 109 -9.07 16.46 6.29
C LYS A 109 -10.60 16.40 6.14
N PRO A 110 -11.38 17.06 7.02
CA PRO A 110 -12.84 17.01 6.97
C PRO A 110 -13.43 17.48 5.64
N GLU A 111 -12.71 18.31 4.88
CA GLU A 111 -13.09 18.76 3.54
C GLU A 111 -13.17 17.63 2.50
N LEU A 112 -12.52 16.48 2.76
CA LEU A 112 -12.53 15.31 1.88
C LEU A 112 -13.65 14.32 2.22
N GLU A 113 -14.49 14.58 3.23
CA GLU A 113 -15.56 13.66 3.65
C GLU A 113 -16.48 13.28 2.48
N SER A 114 -16.84 14.24 1.63
CA SER A 114 -17.70 14.02 0.46
C SER A 114 -17.07 13.12 -0.61
N LYS A 115 -15.74 12.98 -0.60
CA LYS A 115 -14.95 12.18 -1.55
C LYS A 115 -14.54 10.82 -0.99
N LEU A 116 -14.81 10.53 0.29
CA LEU A 116 -14.41 9.27 0.90
C LEU A 116 -14.88 8.04 0.12
N SER A 117 -16.08 8.08 -0.46
CA SER A 117 -16.62 6.95 -1.24
C SER A 117 -15.72 6.53 -2.42
N SER A 118 -14.98 7.46 -3.05
CA SER A 118 -14.02 7.15 -4.12
C SER A 118 -12.64 6.78 -3.58
N MET A 119 -12.26 7.29 -2.40
CA MET A 119 -10.95 7.05 -1.77
C MET A 119 -10.89 5.79 -0.90
N ARG A 120 -12.03 5.22 -0.51
CA ARG A 120 -12.04 4.02 0.32
C ARG A 120 -11.37 2.84 -0.37
N ILE A 121 -10.74 2.00 0.44
CA ILE A 121 -10.17 0.71 0.03
C ILE A 121 -11.30 -0.29 -0.17
N MET A 122 -12.26 -0.29 0.76
CA MET A 122 -13.45 -1.13 0.71
C MET A 122 -14.57 -0.41 -0.03
N ASP A 123 -14.86 -0.87 -1.24
CA ASP A 123 -16.03 -0.42 -2.01
C ASP A 123 -17.24 -1.30 -1.65
N ASN A 124 -18.15 -0.72 -0.86
CA ASN A 124 -19.36 -1.41 -0.39
C ASN A 124 -20.56 -1.21 -1.32
N ASN A 125 -20.32 -1.10 -2.63
CA ASN A 125 -21.38 -1.13 -3.63
C ASN A 125 -22.31 -2.35 -3.39
N PRO A 126 -23.64 -2.14 -3.22
CA PRO A 126 -24.56 -3.22 -2.83
C PRO A 126 -24.62 -4.38 -3.81
N GLN A 127 -24.36 -4.14 -5.10
CA GLN A 127 -24.43 -5.15 -6.15
C GLN A 127 -23.10 -5.89 -6.33
N LYS A 128 -21.98 -5.20 -6.14
CA LYS A 128 -20.65 -5.77 -6.39
C LYS A 128 -19.61 -5.19 -5.43
N PRO A 129 -19.59 -5.65 -4.16
CA PRO A 129 -18.61 -5.17 -3.19
C PRO A 129 -17.21 -5.66 -3.56
N VAL A 130 -16.24 -4.75 -3.60
CA VAL A 130 -14.86 -5.02 -4.01
C VAL A 130 -13.84 -4.34 -3.10
N VAL A 131 -12.61 -4.84 -3.12
CA VAL A 131 -11.42 -4.21 -2.56
C VAL A 131 -10.69 -3.50 -3.69
N ARG A 132 -10.42 -2.20 -3.55
CA ARG A 132 -9.70 -1.38 -4.55
C ARG A 132 -8.19 -1.47 -4.25
N MET A 133 -7.49 -2.31 -4.99
CA MET A 133 -6.09 -2.68 -4.67
C MET A 133 -5.13 -1.50 -4.81
N ALA A 134 -5.36 -0.62 -5.79
CA ALA A 134 -4.59 0.61 -5.95
C ALA A 134 -4.77 1.58 -4.77
N ASN A 135 -5.99 1.69 -4.23
CA ASN A 135 -6.27 2.53 -3.06
C ASN A 135 -5.54 1.98 -1.83
N LEU A 136 -5.52 0.65 -1.65
CA LEU A 136 -4.75 -0.01 -0.59
C LEU A 136 -3.25 0.26 -0.74
N CYS A 137 -2.70 0.17 -1.95
CA CYS A 137 -1.31 0.53 -2.24
C CYS A 137 -0.99 1.98 -1.85
N VAL A 138 -1.80 2.94 -2.30
CA VAL A 138 -1.56 4.38 -2.07
C VAL A 138 -1.70 4.73 -0.58
N ALA A 139 -2.67 4.15 0.12
CA ALA A 139 -2.88 4.37 1.54
C ALA A 139 -1.71 3.82 2.39
N SER A 140 -1.13 2.70 1.96
CA SER A 140 -0.15 1.95 2.77
C SER A 140 1.31 2.22 2.40
N SER A 141 1.59 2.78 1.23
CA SER A 141 2.98 3.01 0.78
C SER A 141 3.53 4.36 1.24
N HIS A 142 4.83 4.43 1.58
CA HIS A 142 5.50 5.71 1.85
C HIS A 142 5.80 6.51 0.57
N THR A 143 5.83 5.86 -0.59
CA THR A 143 6.09 6.50 -1.89
C THR A 143 5.29 5.83 -2.99
N VAL A 144 4.76 6.65 -3.90
CA VAL A 144 4.07 6.21 -5.11
C VAL A 144 4.76 6.84 -6.31
N ASN A 145 5.10 6.08 -7.35
CA ASN A 145 5.69 6.64 -8.56
C ASN A 145 4.99 6.17 -9.84
N GLY A 146 4.94 7.07 -10.82
CA GLY A 146 4.69 6.72 -12.21
C GLY A 146 5.97 6.42 -12.97
N VAL A 147 5.82 6.12 -14.25
CA VAL A 147 6.88 5.55 -15.12
C VAL A 147 7.30 6.44 -16.30
N ALA A 148 6.72 7.63 -16.39
CA ALA A 148 7.07 8.70 -17.32
C ALA A 148 6.57 10.02 -16.73
N GLN A 149 7.14 11.16 -17.14
CA GLN A 149 6.78 12.46 -16.57
C GLN A 149 5.28 12.76 -16.73
N LEU A 150 4.77 12.72 -17.96
CA LEU A 150 3.34 12.94 -18.24
C LEU A 150 2.44 11.97 -17.49
N HIS A 151 2.84 10.69 -17.40
CA HIS A 151 2.11 9.68 -16.65
C HIS A 151 2.03 10.05 -15.16
N SER A 152 3.16 10.37 -14.54
CA SER A 152 3.22 10.81 -13.14
C SER A 152 2.43 12.08 -12.88
N ASP A 153 2.35 12.99 -13.85
CA ASP A 153 1.56 14.21 -13.73
C ASP A 153 0.06 13.88 -13.74
N ILE A 154 -0.41 13.02 -14.65
CA ILE A 154 -1.81 12.52 -14.67
C ILE A 154 -2.17 11.81 -13.36
N LEU A 155 -1.27 10.99 -12.82
CA LEU A 155 -1.51 10.36 -11.51
C LEU A 155 -1.77 11.39 -10.41
N LYS A 156 -1.04 12.51 -10.44
CA LYS A 156 -1.13 13.55 -9.42
C LYS A 156 -2.30 14.49 -9.61
N SER A 157 -2.60 14.87 -10.85
CA SER A 157 -3.64 15.86 -11.16
C SER A 157 -5.03 15.27 -11.27
N GLU A 158 -5.14 13.98 -11.62
CA GLU A 158 -6.41 13.33 -11.92
C GLU A 158 -6.63 12.09 -11.05
N LEU A 159 -5.88 11.01 -11.30
CA LEU A 159 -6.22 9.69 -10.76
C LEU A 159 -6.17 9.61 -9.22
N PHE A 160 -5.15 10.23 -8.62
CA PHE A 160 -4.93 10.22 -7.18
C PHE A 160 -4.87 11.63 -6.57
N ALA A 161 -5.52 12.61 -7.21
CA ALA A 161 -5.48 14.02 -6.80
C ALA A 161 -5.87 14.21 -5.31
N ASP A 162 -6.89 13.50 -4.85
CA ASP A 162 -7.32 13.58 -3.45
C ASP A 162 -6.25 13.02 -2.50
N TYR A 163 -5.57 11.93 -2.85
CA TYR A 163 -4.45 11.41 -2.05
C TYR A 163 -3.23 12.34 -2.06
N VAL A 164 -2.97 13.05 -3.16
CA VAL A 164 -1.91 14.06 -3.21
C VAL A 164 -2.20 15.19 -2.22
N SER A 165 -3.48 15.58 -2.05
CA SER A 165 -3.87 16.61 -1.08
C SER A 165 -3.66 16.19 0.39
N ILE A 166 -3.66 14.87 0.66
CA ILE A 166 -3.34 14.29 1.97
C ILE A 166 -1.82 14.19 2.15
N TRP A 167 -1.11 13.67 1.13
CA TRP A 167 0.34 13.44 1.17
C TRP A 167 1.07 14.08 -0.01
N PRO A 168 1.34 15.40 0.02
CA PRO A 168 1.89 16.13 -1.13
C PRO A 168 3.26 15.63 -1.60
N LYS A 169 4.05 15.06 -0.68
CA LYS A 169 5.42 14.57 -0.95
C LYS A 169 5.50 13.09 -1.32
N LYS A 170 4.37 12.34 -1.29
CA LYS A 170 4.35 10.89 -1.53
C LYS A 170 4.56 10.53 -3.01
N PHE A 171 4.10 11.37 -3.93
CA PHE A 171 4.05 11.05 -5.36
C PHE A 171 5.29 11.52 -6.14
N GLN A 172 5.91 10.62 -6.88
CA GLN A 172 7.16 10.85 -7.64
C GLN A 172 7.07 10.40 -9.10
N ASN A 173 8.12 10.71 -9.87
CA ASN A 173 8.37 10.16 -11.20
C ASN A 173 9.68 9.35 -11.18
N LYS A 174 9.67 8.21 -11.88
CA LYS A 174 10.83 7.38 -12.20
C LYS A 174 10.67 6.87 -13.63
N THR A 175 11.19 7.60 -14.60
CA THR A 175 11.05 7.25 -16.02
C THR A 175 11.65 5.87 -16.30
N ASN A 176 10.90 5.00 -16.98
CA ASN A 176 11.37 3.67 -17.37
C ASN A 176 12.63 3.72 -18.25
N GLY A 177 13.41 2.65 -18.22
CA GLY A 177 14.58 2.47 -19.06
C GLY A 177 14.75 1.01 -19.48
N ILE A 178 15.61 0.80 -20.48
CA ILE A 178 16.01 -0.53 -20.96
C ILE A 178 17.51 -0.73 -20.74
N THR A 179 17.94 -1.97 -20.50
CA THR A 179 19.37 -2.26 -20.32
C THR A 179 20.10 -2.26 -21.67
N PRO A 180 21.16 -1.45 -21.86
CA PRO A 180 21.90 -1.42 -23.12
C PRO A 180 22.64 -2.73 -23.40
N ARG A 181 22.85 -3.59 -22.39
CA ARG A 181 23.56 -4.88 -22.55
C ARG A 181 22.79 -5.89 -23.39
N ARG A 182 21.47 -5.71 -23.58
CA ARG A 182 20.61 -6.61 -24.36
C ARG A 182 20.10 -5.97 -25.65
N TRP A 183 19.94 -4.65 -25.67
CA TRP A 183 19.23 -3.92 -26.71
C TRP A 183 20.14 -3.06 -27.60
N LEU A 184 21.45 -3.18 -27.44
CA LEU A 184 22.53 -2.70 -28.31
C LEU A 184 23.53 -3.85 -28.50
#